data_AF-A0A963RN61-F1
#
_entry.id   AF-A0A963RN61-F1
#
_cell.length_a   1.000
_cell.length_b   1.000
_cell.length_c   1.000
_cell.angle_alpha   90.00
_cell.angle_beta   90.00
_cell.angle_gamma   90.00
#
_symmetry.space_group_name_H-M   'P 1'
#
loop_
_entity.id
_entity.type
_entity.pdbx_description
1 polymer ?
#
loop_
_entity_poly.entity_id
_entity_poly.type
_entity_poly.pdbx_seq_one_letter_code
_entity_poly.pdbx_strand_id
1 'polypeptide(L)' 'NGMFYCLQGAFRVMKAQKPQGGRIINNGSISAYAPRPYSIAYTATKHAVTGLTKTAALDGRAYDIAV' A
#
# COMPACT_ATOMS: atom_id res chain seq x y z
N ASN A 1 9.57 2.62 -5.69
CA ASN A 1 8.88 3.93 -5.62
C ASN A 1 7.54 4.00 -6.36
N GLY A 2 7.29 3.23 -7.42
CA GLY A 2 6.02 3.30 -8.18
C GLY A 2 4.75 3.16 -7.32
N MET A 3 4.68 2.15 -6.44
CA MET A 3 3.52 1.94 -5.56
C MET A 3 3.21 3.16 -4.67
N PHE A 4 4.24 3.81 -4.11
CA PHE A 4 4.06 4.99 -3.27
C PHE A 4 3.44 6.16 -4.06
N TYR A 5 3.94 6.43 -5.27
CA TYR A 5 3.40 7.50 -6.11
C TYR A 5 1.99 7.20 -6.61
N CYS A 6 1.69 5.95 -6.98
CA CYS A 6 0.32 5.55 -7.32
C CYS A 6 -0.64 5.76 -6.14
N LEU A 7 -0.22 5.35 -4.93
CA LEU A 7 -1.00 5.53 -3.72
C LEU A 7 -1.24 7.02 -3.41
N GLN A 8 -0.21 7.86 -3.53
CA GLN A 8 -0.32 9.31 -3.36
C GLN A 8 -1.35 9.92 -4.34
N GLY A 9 -1.30 9.53 -5.61
CA GLY A 9 -2.26 9.97 -6.63
C GLY A 9 -3.69 9.50 -6.33
N ALA A 10 -3.86 8.22 -5.98
CA ALA A 10 -5.15 7.65 -5.60
C ALA A 10 -5.75 8.37 -4.38
N PHE A 11 -4.96 8.60 -3.32
CA PHE A 11 -5.39 9.34 -2.14
C PHE A 11 -5.84 10.76 -2.47
N ARG A 12 -5.18 11.44 -3.41
CA ARG A 12 -5.58 12.78 -3.84
C ARG A 12 -6.98 12.77 -4.44
N VAL A 13 -7.26 11.83 -5.34
CA VAL A 13 -8.57 11.69 -5.99
C VAL A 13 -9.63 11.25 -4.99
N MET A 14 -9.37 10.19 -4.22
CA MET A 14 -10.33 9.60 -3.27
C MET A 14 -10.74 10.55 -2.14
N LYS A 15 -9.84 11.45 -1.71
CA LYS A 15 -10.17 12.51 -0.73
C LYS A 15 -11.06 13.62 -1.31
N ALA A 16 -10.93 13.90 -2.60
CA ALA A 16 -11.60 15.04 -3.26
C ALA A 16 -12.96 14.67 -3.88
N GLN A 17 -13.17 13.40 -4.24
CA GLN A 17 -14.43 12.93 -4.83
C GLN A 17 -15.61 12.99 -3.85
N LYS A 18 -16.83 12.98 -4.41
CA LYS A 18 -18.10 12.90 -3.67
C LYS A 18 -18.93 11.74 -4.25
N PRO A 19 -19.23 10.68 -3.50
CA PRO A 19 -18.86 10.46 -2.09
C PRO A 19 -17.35 10.27 -1.89
N GLN A 20 -16.84 10.73 -0.74
CA GLN A 20 -15.45 10.55 -0.32
C GLN A 20 -15.19 9.08 0.03
N GLY A 21 -14.01 8.57 -0.29
CA GLY A 21 -13.57 7.23 0.10
C GLY A 21 -13.12 6.35 -1.06
N GLY A 22 -12.78 5.10 -0.74
CA GLY A 22 -12.34 4.12 -1.72
C GLY A 22 -11.62 2.93 -1.11
N ARG A 23 -11.26 1.97 -1.96
CA ARG A 23 -10.49 0.78 -1.57
C ARG A 23 -9.31 0.63 -2.53
N ILE A 24 -8.09 0.62 -2.00
CA ILE A 24 -6.85 0.39 -2.74
C ILE A 24 -6.37 -1.02 -2.37
N ILE A 25 -5.93 -1.81 -3.34
CA ILE A 25 -5.44 -3.17 -3.08
C ILE A 25 -4.00 -3.28 -3.56
N ASN A 26 -3.09 -3.55 -2.62
CA ASN A 26 -1.68 -3.79 -2.90
C ASN A 26 -1.39 -5.30 -2.93
N ASN A 27 -0.73 -5.77 -3.98
CA ASN A 27 -0.34 -7.18 -4.04
C ASN A 27 0.84 -7.48 -3.10
N GLY A 28 0.56 -8.21 -2.03
CA GLY A 28 1.54 -8.68 -1.06
C GLY A 28 2.46 -9.79 -1.60
N SER A 29 3.14 -10.47 -0.69
CA SER A 29 3.88 -11.71 -0.99
C SER A 29 4.20 -12.42 0.32
N ILE A 30 4.20 -13.76 0.28
CA ILE A 30 4.70 -14.58 1.39
C ILE A 30 6.16 -14.26 1.71
N SER A 31 6.95 -13.79 0.73
CA SER A 31 8.35 -13.40 0.94
C SER A 31 8.53 -12.21 1.89
N ALA A 32 7.45 -11.47 2.21
CA ALA A 32 7.47 -10.45 3.26
C ALA A 32 7.41 -11.03 4.69
N TYR A 33 7.13 -12.32 4.85
CA TYR A 33 6.99 -12.99 6.13
C TYR A 33 7.92 -14.21 6.26
N ALA A 34 8.07 -14.97 5.18
CA ALA A 34 8.94 -16.13 5.08
C ALA A 34 9.80 -16.01 3.80
N PRO A 35 10.96 -15.32 3.87
CA PRO A 35 11.83 -15.13 2.73
C PRO A 35 12.51 -16.45 2.31
N ARG A 36 12.98 -16.50 1.06
CA ARG A 36 13.68 -17.67 0.51
C ARG A 36 15.12 -17.30 0.14
N PRO A 37 16.06 -18.27 0.09
CA PRO A 37 17.40 -18.01 -0.42
C PRO A 37 17.38 -17.34 -1.80
N TYR A 38 18.37 -16.47 -2.05
CA TYR A 38 18.55 -15.73 -3.32
C TYR A 38 17.44 -14.72 -3.67
N SER A 39 16.55 -14.35 -2.75
CA SER A 39 15.46 -13.39 -3.00
C SER A 39 15.61 -12.05 -2.28
N ILE A 40 16.81 -11.64 -1.84
CA ILE A 40 17.01 -10.49 -0.94
C ILE A 40 16.33 -9.20 -1.42
N ALA A 41 16.54 -8.81 -2.68
CA ALA A 41 15.95 -7.60 -3.24
C ALA A 41 14.42 -7.70 -3.30
N TYR A 42 13.89 -8.83 -3.76
CA TYR A 42 12.44 -9.05 -3.82
C TYR A 42 11.81 -9.05 -2.43
N THR A 43 12.38 -9.78 -1.48
CA THR A 43 11.97 -9.81 -0.08
C THR A 43 11.96 -8.42 0.54
N ALA A 44 13.02 -7.63 0.33
CA ALA A 44 13.09 -6.25 0.83
C ALA A 44 11.95 -5.39 0.26
N THR A 45 11.69 -5.49 -1.05
CA THR A 45 10.58 -4.75 -1.67
C THR A 45 9.22 -5.17 -1.11
N LYS A 46 9.01 -6.47 -0.82
CA LYS A 46 7.74 -6.96 -0.30
C LYS A 46 7.53 -6.62 1.18
N HIS A 47 8.59 -6.51 1.98
CA HIS A 47 8.50 -5.89 3.31
C HIS A 47 8.09 -4.42 3.20
N ALA A 48 8.68 -3.67 2.25
CA ALA A 48 8.30 -2.28 2.02
C ALA A 48 6.83 -2.14 1.62
N VAL A 49 6.30 -3.04 0.77
CA VAL A 49 4.87 -3.08 0.43
C VAL A 49 4.00 -3.33 1.66
N THR A 50 4.37 -4.30 2.51
CA THR A 50 3.62 -4.58 3.76
C THR A 50 3.60 -3.36 4.69
N GLY A 51 4.73 -2.69 4.87
CA GLY A 51 4.81 -1.46 5.67
C GLY A 51 3.96 -0.33 5.07
N LEU A 52 4.07 -0.11 3.76
CA LEU A 52 3.31 0.89 3.03
C LEU A 52 1.81 0.68 3.16
N THR A 53 1.30 -0.54 2.97
CA THR A 53 -0.13 -0.86 3.12
C THR A 53 -0.62 -0.56 4.54
N LYS A 54 0.12 -1.02 5.56
CA LYS A 54 -0.29 -0.81 6.97
C LYS A 54 -0.37 0.67 7.32
N THR A 55 0.64 1.45 6.97
CA THR A 55 0.65 2.90 7.25
C THR A 55 -0.44 3.61 6.46
N ALA A 56 -0.61 3.29 5.17
CA ALA A 56 -1.64 3.92 4.34
C ALA A 56 -3.07 3.61 4.81
N ALA A 57 -3.34 2.40 5.31
CA ALA A 57 -4.64 2.06 5.89
C ALA A 57 -4.96 2.90 7.15
N LEU A 58 -3.95 3.22 7.97
CA LEU A 58 -4.10 4.10 9.13
C LEU A 58 -4.37 5.54 8.69
N ASP A 59 -3.58 6.06 7.75
CA ASP A 59 -3.70 7.43 7.23
C ASP A 59 -5.01 7.64 6.45
N GLY A 60 -5.52 6.60 5.78
CA GLY A 60 -6.74 6.64 4.98
C GLY A 60 -8.04 6.61 5.79
N ARG A 61 -8.00 6.15 7.05
CA ARG A 61 -9.20 5.89 7.87
C ARG A 61 -10.10 7.09 8.04
N ALA A 62 -9.53 8.28 8.22
CA ALA A 62 -10.28 9.52 8.39
C ALA A 62 -11.06 9.94 7.13
N TYR A 63 -10.71 9.38 5.98
CA TYR A 63 -11.26 9.73 4.67
C TYR A 63 -12.07 8.59 4.04
N ASP A 64 -12.47 7.57 4.81
CA ASP A 64 -13.08 6.32 4.31
C ASP A 64 -12.28 5.66 3.17
N ILE A 65 -10.95 5.76 3.22
CA ILE A 65 -10.05 5.05 2.31
C ILE A 65 -9.48 3.86 3.07
N ALA A 66 -9.74 2.64 2.58
CA ALA A 66 -9.06 1.44 3.04
C ALA A 66 -8.00 1.01 2.02
N VAL A 67 -6.90 0.44 2.51
CA VAL A 67 -5.74 0.00 1.72
C VAL A 67 -5.34 -1.41 2.14
#